data_AF-A0A948ZNQ3-F1
#
_entry.id   AF-A0A948ZNQ3-F1
#
_cell.length_a   1.000
_cell.length_b   1.000
_cell.length_c   1.000
_cell.angle_alpha   90.00
_cell.angle_beta   90.00
_cell.angle_gamma   90.00
#
_symmetry.space_group_name_H-M   'P 1'
#
loop_
_entity.id
_entity.type
_entity.pdbx_description
1 polymer ?
#
loop_
_entity_poly.entity_id
_entity_poly.type
_entity_poly.pdbx_seq_one_letter_code
_entity_poly.pdbx_strand_id
1 'polypeptide(L)'
;MEFKEIQKKVIDNAINYGKKYNVKIDEDFALFKLYEEVGELAQDVLIHRKKCRPEKYLPEEKSKEELAKELADVLGMIIVNAHLLDIDLEDAINKKWINKEKS
;
A
#
# COMPACT_ATOMS: atom_id res chain seq x y z
N MET A 1 -9.16 -3.34 14.96
CA MET A 1 -7.73 -3.64 15.13
C MET A 1 -7.02 -2.32 15.31
N GLU A 2 -6.11 -2.24 16.27
CA GLU A 2 -5.24 -1.06 16.42
C GLU A 2 -4.27 -0.96 15.24
N PHE A 3 -3.78 0.24 14.93
CA PHE A 3 -2.90 0.44 13.77
C PHE A 3 -1.61 -0.40 13.87
N LYS A 4 -1.02 -0.52 15.07
CA LYS A 4 0.13 -1.42 15.30
C LYS A 4 -0.18 -2.89 15.02
N GLU A 5 -1.40 -3.34 15.27
CA GLU A 5 -1.81 -4.72 14.97
C GLU A 5 -1.93 -4.95 13.46
N ILE A 6 -2.44 -3.96 12.72
CA ILE A 6 -2.48 -3.98 11.24
C ILE A 6 -1.05 -4.05 10.70
N GLN A 7 -0.16 -3.16 11.17
CA GLN A 7 1.23 -3.14 10.74
C GLN A 7 1.90 -4.50 10.92
N LYS A 8 1.75 -5.10 12.11
CA LYS A 8 2.29 -6.43 12.40
C LYS A 8 1.78 -7.49 11.43
N LYS A 9 0.47 -7.57 11.16
CA LYS A 9 -0.10 -8.58 10.25
C LYS A 9 0.37 -8.39 8.81
N VAL A 10 0.50 -7.15 8.35
CA VAL A 10 1.04 -6.83 7.02
C VAL A 10 2.50 -7.28 6.90
N ILE A 11 3.32 -6.96 7.89
CA ILE A 11 4.74 -7.36 7.94
C ILE A 11 4.87 -8.90 7.97
N ASP A 12 4.10 -9.56 8.84
CA ASP A 12 4.06 -11.03 8.94
C ASP A 12 3.70 -11.66 7.59
N ASN A 13 2.72 -11.10 6.86
CA ASN A 13 2.34 -11.55 5.53
C ASN A 13 3.46 -11.35 4.49
N ALA A 14 4.13 -10.19 4.48
CA ALA A 14 5.24 -9.93 3.56
C ALA A 14 6.41 -10.90 3.79
N ILE A 15 6.78 -11.14 5.05
CA ILE A 15 7.82 -12.12 5.41
C ILE A 15 7.42 -13.54 4.98
N ASN A 16 6.17 -13.92 5.20
CA ASN A 16 5.67 -15.23 4.77
C ASN A 16 5.66 -15.39 3.25
N TYR A 17 5.32 -14.32 2.52
CA TYR A 17 5.43 -14.28 1.06
C TYR A 17 6.88 -14.52 0.61
N GLY A 18 7.84 -13.79 1.19
CA GLY A 18 9.26 -13.96 0.88
C GLY A 18 9.76 -15.39 1.10
N LYS A 19 9.38 -16.00 2.23
CA LYS A 19 9.68 -17.41 2.53
C LYS A 19 9.05 -18.36 1.51
N LYS A 20 7.77 -18.16 1.17
CA LYS A 20 7.02 -19.04 0.29
C LYS A 20 7.56 -19.05 -1.14
N TYR A 21 7.97 -17.89 -1.65
CA TYR A 21 8.41 -17.72 -3.04
C TYR A 21 9.93 -17.59 -3.20
N ASN A 22 10.69 -17.77 -2.11
CA ASN A 22 12.15 -17.63 -2.09
C ASN A 22 12.62 -16.26 -2.61
N VAL A 23 11.92 -15.20 -2.17
CA VAL A 23 12.21 -13.81 -2.49
C VAL A 23 12.71 -13.11 -1.23
N LYS A 24 13.82 -12.39 -1.33
CA LYS A 24 14.32 -11.56 -0.25
C LYS A 24 13.45 -10.30 -0.15
N ILE A 25 12.85 -10.09 1.01
CA ILE A 25 12.07 -8.88 1.32
C ILE A 25 13.03 -7.89 1.98
N ASP A 26 13.74 -7.13 1.17
CA ASP A 26 14.64 -6.06 1.59
C ASP A 26 14.14 -4.68 1.14
N GLU A 27 14.90 -3.64 1.47
CA GLU A 27 14.54 -2.24 1.24
C GLU A 27 14.33 -1.95 -0.25
N ASP A 28 15.17 -2.52 -1.13
CA ASP A 28 15.04 -2.37 -2.58
C ASP A 28 13.77 -3.07 -3.09
N PHE A 29 13.52 -4.30 -2.65
CA PHE A 29 12.27 -5.00 -2.98
C PHE A 29 11.05 -4.18 -2.55
N ALA A 30 11.05 -3.69 -1.31
CA ALA A 30 9.92 -2.95 -0.76
C ALA A 30 9.69 -1.62 -1.49
N LEU A 31 10.77 -0.91 -1.88
CA LEU A 31 10.67 0.32 -2.64
C LEU A 31 10.14 0.05 -4.06
N PHE A 32 10.66 -0.96 -4.76
CA PHE A 32 10.22 -1.26 -6.12
C PHE A 32 8.79 -1.76 -6.18
N LYS A 33 8.39 -2.63 -5.24
CA LYS A 33 6.99 -3.03 -5.09
C LYS A 33 6.09 -1.82 -4.81
N LEU A 34 6.50 -0.88 -3.95
CA LEU A 34 5.72 0.34 -3.74
C LEU A 34 5.48 1.14 -5.04
N TYR A 35 6.48 1.27 -5.91
CA TYR A 35 6.30 1.91 -7.21
C TYR A 35 5.33 1.16 -8.13
N GLU A 36 5.39 -0.18 -8.11
CA GLU A 36 4.46 -1.05 -8.83
C GLU A 36 3.02 -0.81 -8.36
N GLU A 37 2.75 -0.91 -7.06
CA GLU A 37 1.41 -0.72 -6.48
C GLU A 37 0.87 0.71 -6.74
N VAL A 38 1.74 1.73 -6.71
CA VAL A 38 1.34 3.10 -7.06
C VAL A 38 0.93 3.20 -8.54
N GLY A 39 1.61 2.46 -9.42
CA GLY A 39 1.25 2.35 -10.83
C GLY A 39 -0.10 1.67 -11.05
N GLU A 40 -0.36 0.56 -10.35
CA GLU A 40 -1.62 -0.17 -10.39
C GLU A 40 -2.77 0.68 -9.83
N LEU A 41 -2.58 1.33 -8.68
CA LEU A 41 -3.51 2.30 -8.12
C LEU A 41 -3.83 3.43 -9.12
N ALA A 42 -2.83 4.00 -9.78
CA ALA A 42 -3.04 5.05 -10.76
C ALA A 42 -3.87 4.55 -11.96
N GLN A 43 -3.60 3.35 -12.45
CA GLN A 43 -4.38 2.73 -13.51
C GLN A 43 -5.84 2.53 -13.09
N ASP A 44 -6.09 2.07 -11.87
CA ASP A 44 -7.44 1.80 -11.37
C ASP A 44 -8.25 3.07 -11.13
N VAL A 45 -7.59 4.15 -10.67
CA VAL A 45 -8.22 5.47 -10.62
C VAL A 45 -8.66 5.93 -12.01
N LEU A 46 -7.86 5.69 -13.06
CA LEU A 46 -8.22 6.03 -14.44
C LEU A 46 -9.38 5.17 -14.94
N ILE A 47 -9.40 3.87 -14.63
CA ILE A 47 -10.48 2.95 -15.00
C ILE A 47 -11.79 3.36 -14.33
N HIS A 48 -11.78 3.59 -13.02
CA HIS A 48 -12.94 4.01 -12.24
C HIS A 48 -13.53 5.33 -12.77
N ARG A 49 -12.66 6.28 -13.13
CA ARG A 49 -13.05 7.58 -13.70
C ARG A 49 -13.34 7.56 -15.20
N LYS A 50 -13.32 6.39 -15.86
CA LYS A 50 -13.52 6.23 -17.31
C LYS A 50 -12.57 7.09 -18.16
N LYS A 51 -11.34 7.31 -17.68
CA LYS A 51 -10.25 8.03 -18.36
C LYS A 51 -9.24 7.10 -19.03
N CYS A 52 -9.61 5.85 -19.24
CA CYS A 52 -8.84 4.85 -19.96
C CYS A 52 -9.53 4.49 -21.29
N ARG A 53 -8.98 3.53 -22.02
CA ARG A 53 -9.62 3.04 -23.26
C ARG A 53 -10.90 2.24 -22.95
N PRO A 54 -11.97 2.33 -23.77
CA PRO A 54 -13.26 1.69 -23.48
C PRO A 54 -13.22 0.18 -23.20
N GLU A 55 -12.27 -0.55 -23.79
CA GLU A 55 -12.08 -1.99 -23.54
C GLU A 55 -11.68 -2.33 -22.10
N LYS A 56 -11.15 -1.34 -21.35
CA LYS A 56 -10.79 -1.49 -19.92
C LYS A 56 -11.93 -1.04 -18.99
N TYR A 57 -13.09 -0.66 -19.52
CA TYR A 57 -14.20 -0.22 -18.67
C TYR A 57 -14.73 -1.36 -17.81
N LEU A 58 -14.80 -1.13 -16.51
CA LEU A 58 -15.44 -2.02 -15.56
C LEU A 58 -16.75 -1.41 -15.05
N PRO A 59 -17.74 -2.23 -14.63
CA PRO A 59 -18.87 -1.75 -13.83
C PRO A 59 -18.38 -0.95 -12.60
N GLU A 60 -19.15 0.04 -12.16
CA GLU A 60 -18.73 0.96 -11.08
C GLU A 60 -18.33 0.21 -9.81
N GLU A 61 -19.19 -0.69 -9.32
CA GLU A 61 -18.90 -1.51 -8.13
C GLU A 61 -17.59 -2.28 -8.27
N LYS A 62 -17.38 -2.95 -9.40
CA LYS A 62 -16.15 -3.71 -9.65
C LYS A 62 -14.93 -2.80 -9.70
N SER A 63 -15.01 -1.65 -10.36
CA SER A 63 -13.89 -0.70 -10.40
C SER A 63 -13.54 -0.13 -9.01
N LYS A 64 -14.53 -0.04 -8.12
CA LYS A 64 -14.33 0.42 -6.74
C LYS A 64 -13.72 -0.66 -5.85
N GLU A 65 -14.08 -1.92 -6.08
CA GLU A 65 -13.44 -3.07 -5.44
C GLU A 65 -11.96 -3.19 -5.80
N GLU A 66 -11.61 -3.10 -7.09
CA GLU A 66 -10.19 -3.14 -7.51
C GLU A 66 -9.42 -1.93 -6.93
N LEU A 67 -9.98 -0.72 -7.01
CA LEU A 67 -9.37 0.47 -6.40
C LEU A 67 -9.11 0.32 -4.89
N ALA A 68 -10.01 -0.37 -4.17
CA ALA A 68 -9.83 -0.62 -2.74
C ALA A 68 -8.68 -1.60 -2.45
N LYS A 69 -8.42 -2.57 -3.33
CA LYS A 69 -7.27 -3.49 -3.23
C LYS A 69 -5.97 -2.71 -3.42
N GLU A 70 -5.88 -1.92 -4.49
CA GLU A 70 -4.67 -1.16 -4.79
C GLU A 70 -4.35 -0.10 -3.73
N LEU A 71 -5.38 0.54 -3.14
CA LEU A 71 -5.18 1.41 -1.98
C LEU A 71 -4.61 0.64 -0.77
N ALA A 72 -5.08 -0.59 -0.54
CA ALA A 72 -4.58 -1.43 0.53
C ALA A 72 -3.15 -1.91 0.26
N ASP A 73 -2.81 -2.24 -0.99
CA ASP A 73 -1.47 -2.69 -1.38
C ASP A 73 -0.44 -1.56 -1.28
N VAL A 74 -0.78 -0.34 -1.74
CA VAL A 74 0.06 0.85 -1.51
C VAL A 74 0.30 1.10 -0.02
N LEU A 75 -0.75 1.06 0.81
CA LEU A 75 -0.60 1.24 2.26
C LEU A 75 0.23 0.10 2.87
N GLY A 76 -0.01 -1.14 2.44
CA GLY A 76 0.72 -2.31 2.90
C GLY A 76 2.22 -2.20 2.61
N MET A 77 2.57 -1.79 1.39
CA MET A 77 3.97 -1.59 1.03
C MET A 77 4.62 -0.40 1.74
N ILE A 78 3.88 0.69 2.03
CA ILE A 78 4.40 1.77 2.91
C ILE A 78 4.74 1.23 4.31
N ILE A 79 3.89 0.38 4.88
CA ILE A 79 4.12 -0.26 6.18
C ILE A 79 5.38 -1.14 6.13
N VAL A 80 5.55 -1.95 5.07
CA VAL A 80 6.74 -2.81 4.90
C VAL A 80 8.00 -1.96 4.77
N ASN A 81 7.96 -0.87 3.99
CA ASN A 81 9.09 0.07 3.88
C ASN A 81 9.45 0.66 5.25
N ALA A 82 8.47 1.14 6.02
CA ALA A 82 8.71 1.69 7.35
C ALA A 82 9.34 0.66 8.30
N HIS A 83 8.90 -0.60 8.24
CA HIS A 83 9.47 -1.68 9.04
C HIS A 83 10.94 -1.96 8.70
N LEU A 84 11.27 -2.06 7.42
CA LEU A 84 12.63 -2.36 6.98
C LEU A 84 13.60 -1.21 7.24
N LEU A 85 13.11 0.02 7.22
CA LEU A 85 13.87 1.24 7.52
C LEU A 85 13.90 1.61 9.01
N ASP A 86 13.33 0.77 9.89
CA ASP A 86 13.23 0.99 11.34
C ASP A 86 12.55 2.32 11.73
N ILE A 87 11.43 2.62 11.07
CA ILE A 87 10.63 3.84 11.29
C ILE A 87 9.34 3.49 12.04
N ASP A 88 9.08 4.16 13.18
CA ASP A 88 7.75 4.13 13.81
C ASP A 88 6.76 4.98 13.00
N LEU A 89 6.05 4.33 12.08
CA LEU A 89 5.12 4.97 11.17
C LEU A 89 3.96 5.66 11.90
N GLU A 90 3.49 5.10 13.02
CA GLU A 90 2.39 5.67 13.80
C GLU A 90 2.82 6.99 14.45
N ASP A 91 3.98 7.01 15.08
CA ASP A 91 4.56 8.23 15.64
C ASP A 91 4.88 9.26 14.54
N ALA A 92 5.41 8.82 13.39
CA ALA A 92 5.67 9.70 12.25
C ALA A 92 4.39 10.38 11.72
N ILE A 93 3.28 9.64 11.60
CA ILE A 93 1.97 10.19 11.23
C ILE A 93 1.47 11.17 12.30
N ASN A 94 1.56 10.81 13.58
CA ASN A 94 1.14 11.68 14.68
C ASN A 94 1.88 13.02 14.66
N LYS A 95 3.20 13.00 14.51
CA LYS A 95 4.05 14.20 14.44
C LYS A 95 3.78 15.03 13.19
N LYS A 96 3.62 14.39 12.03
CA LYS A 96 3.54 15.09 10.74
C LYS A 96 2.15 15.63 10.40
N TRP A 97 1.10 14.88 10.72
CA TRP A 97 -0.26 15.15 10.25
C TRP A 97 -1.22 15.52 11.38
N ILE A 98 -1.15 14.87 12.55
CA ILE A 98 -2.15 15.06 13.62
C ILE A 98 -1.82 16.26 14.50
N ASN A 99 -0.55 16.43 14.87
CA ASN A 99 -0.13 17.50 15.79
C ASN A 99 0.30 18.79 15.08
N LYS A 100 0.37 18.79 13.75
CA LYS A 100 0.94 19.90 12.97
C LYS A 100 0.04 21.13 12.89
N GLU A 101 -1.28 21.00 13.00
CA GLU A 101 -2.23 22.12 13.03
C GLU A 101 -2.54 22.65 14.44
N LYS A 102 -1.98 22.02 15.48
CA LYS A 102 -2.11 22.47 16.88
C LYS A 102 -1.03 23.49 17.30
N SER A 103 -0.24 23.98 16.33
CA SER A 103 0.88 24.91 16.53
C SER A 103 0.53 26.30 16.05
#